data_AF-Q5DUA7-F1
#
_entry.id   AF-Q5DUA7-F1
#
_cell.length_a   1.000
_cell.length_b   1.000
_cell.length_c   1.000
_cell.angle_alpha   90.00
_cell.angle_beta   90.00
_cell.angle_gamma   90.00
#
_symmetry.space_group_name_H-M   'P 1'
#
loop_
_entity.id
_entity.type
_entity.pdbx_description
1 polymer ?
#
loop_
_entity_poly.entity_id
_entity_poly.type
_entity_poly.pdbx_seq_one_letter_code
_entity_poly.pdbx_strand_id
1 'polypeptide(L)'
;QEYSKQLRKFEEQLSNTSSLLDLFSKQFGWVSALANNTNTKDEIFKIETVMSKDTEDPEKPGDTNVSVQLFDNPAMTFSVPGDIPWNDPKFSEVVAQQALDLYKQTTVVVK
;
A
#
# COMPACT_ATOMS: atom_id res chain seq x y z
N GLN A 1 -39.68 -10.52 29.36
CA GLN A 1 -38.93 -11.38 28.41
C GLN A 1 -38.85 -10.80 27.00
N GLU A 2 -39.84 -10.01 26.55
CA GLU A 2 -39.75 -9.32 25.25
C GLU A 2 -38.56 -8.35 25.15
N TYR A 3 -38.28 -7.59 26.21
CA TYR A 3 -37.15 -6.65 26.26
C TYR A 3 -35.79 -7.33 26.04
N SER A 4 -35.53 -8.46 26.71
CA SER A 4 -34.29 -9.22 26.53
C SER A 4 -34.13 -9.79 25.11
N LYS A 5 -35.25 -10.15 24.47
CA LYS A 5 -35.25 -10.63 23.07
C LYS A 5 -34.95 -9.50 22.08
N GLN A 6 -35.46 -8.29 22.35
CA GLN A 6 -35.13 -7.09 21.56
C GLN A 6 -33.67 -6.70 21.74
N LEU A 7 -33.16 -6.72 22.97
CA LEU A 7 -31.77 -6.41 23.28
C LEU A 7 -30.81 -7.37 22.54
N ARG A 8 -31.06 -8.68 22.60
CA ARG A 8 -30.23 -9.66 21.91
C ARG A 8 -30.18 -9.45 20.39
N LYS A 9 -31.33 -9.13 19.77
CA LYS A 9 -31.38 -8.81 18.33
C LYS A 9 -30.57 -7.56 18.00
N PHE A 10 -30.66 -6.55 18.85
CA PHE A 10 -29.92 -5.31 18.68
C PHE A 10 -28.40 -5.55 18.79
N GLU A 11 -27.96 -6.34 19.79
CA GLU A 11 -26.56 -6.76 19.94
C GLU A 11 -26.04 -7.51 18.71
N GLU A 12 -26.81 -8.47 18.19
CA GLU A 12 -26.47 -9.21 16.96
C GLU A 12 -26.34 -8.26 15.75
N GLN A 13 -27.28 -7.32 15.58
CA GLN A 13 -27.24 -6.33 14.50
C GLN A 13 -26.02 -5.41 14.61
N LEU A 14 -25.69 -4.93 15.81
CA LEU A 14 -24.51 -4.12 16.04
C LEU A 14 -23.22 -4.89 15.75
N SER A 15 -23.11 -6.14 16.19
CA SER A 15 -21.95 -7.01 15.91
C SER A 15 -21.75 -7.22 14.42
N ASN A 16 -22.84 -7.51 13.68
CA ASN A 16 -22.79 -7.67 12.23
C ASN A 16 -22.37 -6.37 11.53
N THR A 17 -22.92 -5.23 11.99
CA THR A 17 -22.61 -3.92 11.42
C THR A 17 -21.14 -3.55 11.67
N SER A 18 -20.63 -3.80 12.89
CA SER A 18 -19.22 -3.58 13.22
C SER A 18 -18.30 -4.43 12.35
N SER A 19 -18.67 -5.69 12.09
CA SER A 19 -17.89 -6.59 11.24
C SER A 19 -17.84 -6.11 9.78
N LEU A 20 -18.95 -5.56 9.27
CA LEU A 20 -18.99 -4.95 7.94
C LEU A 20 -18.14 -3.68 7.87
N LEU A 21 -18.19 -2.83 8.90
CA LEU A 21 -17.37 -1.61 8.97
C LEU A 21 -15.87 -1.95 9.01
N ASP A 22 -15.48 -2.98 9.76
CA ASP A 22 -14.10 -3.48 9.79
C ASP A 22 -13.66 -3.99 8.41
N LEU A 23 -14.51 -4.76 7.72
CA LEU A 23 -14.26 -5.22 6.36
C LEU A 23 -14.05 -4.06 5.37
N PHE A 24 -14.93 -3.06 5.42
CA PHE A 24 -14.80 -1.87 4.56
C PHE A 24 -13.54 -1.07 4.88
N SER A 25 -13.20 -0.91 6.16
CA SER A 25 -11.97 -0.25 6.59
C SER A 25 -10.74 -0.97 6.05
N LYS A 26 -10.71 -2.30 6.09
CA LYS A 26 -9.60 -3.12 5.56
C LYS A 26 -9.46 -3.03 4.04
N GLN A 27 -10.57 -2.99 3.31
CA GLN A 27 -10.53 -2.96 1.84
C GLN A 27 -10.27 -1.55 1.28
N PHE A 28 -10.82 -0.52 1.93
CA PHE A 28 -10.88 0.83 1.35
C PHE A 28 -10.31 1.94 2.26
N GLY A 29 -9.83 1.62 3.46
CA GLY A 29 -9.25 2.62 4.37
C GLY A 29 -8.09 3.39 3.75
N TRP A 30 -7.27 2.73 2.92
CA TRP A 30 -6.17 3.35 2.18
C TRP A 30 -6.65 4.42 1.18
N VAL A 31 -7.85 4.30 0.61
CA VAL A 31 -8.45 5.29 -0.30
C VAL A 31 -8.86 6.55 0.46
N SER A 32 -9.38 6.40 1.69
CA SER A 32 -9.68 7.53 2.55
C SER A 32 -8.41 8.27 2.98
N ALA A 33 -7.34 7.54 3.32
CA ALA A 33 -6.03 8.13 3.60
C ALA A 33 -5.46 8.86 2.36
N LEU A 34 -5.61 8.26 1.18
CA LEU A 34 -5.23 8.88 -0.10
C LEU A 34 -5.94 10.21 -0.34
N ALA A 35 -7.26 10.27 -0.18
CA ALA A 35 -8.04 11.50 -0.40
C ALA A 35 -7.58 12.66 0.50
N ASN A 36 -7.17 12.36 1.74
CA ASN A 36 -6.61 13.36 2.65
C ASN A 36 -5.27 13.91 2.16
N ASN A 37 -4.42 13.04 1.59
CA ASN A 37 -3.08 13.39 1.12
C ASN A 37 -3.09 14.03 -0.28
N THR A 38 -4.17 13.93 -1.06
CA THR A 38 -4.28 14.58 -2.39
C THR A 38 -4.65 16.06 -2.34
N ASN A 39 -4.86 16.64 -1.16
CA ASN A 39 -5.18 18.06 -1.00
C ASN A 39 -3.92 18.96 -0.93
N THR A 40 -2.73 18.37 -0.87
CA THR A 40 -1.45 19.09 -0.94
C THR A 40 -1.02 19.25 -2.40
N LYS A 41 -0.34 20.36 -2.72
CA LYS A 41 0.15 20.65 -4.08
C LYS A 41 1.41 19.85 -4.45
N ASP A 42 1.82 18.93 -3.59
CA ASP A 42 3.09 18.22 -3.70
C ASP A 42 3.00 16.99 -4.61
N GLU A 43 4.16 16.46 -5.01
CA GLU A 43 4.26 15.35 -5.96
C GLU A 43 3.64 14.06 -5.41
N ILE A 44 2.63 13.53 -6.11
CA ILE A 44 1.87 12.31 -5.77
C ILE A 44 2.79 11.08 -5.67
N PHE A 45 3.79 10.98 -6.54
CA PHE A 45 4.71 9.84 -6.63
C PHE A 45 6.10 10.34 -7.01
N LYS A 46 7.08 10.05 -6.16
CA LYS A 46 8.46 10.49 -6.34
C LYS A 46 9.43 9.33 -6.15
N ILE A 47 10.33 9.16 -7.11
CA ILE A 47 11.45 8.22 -6.99
C ILE A 47 12.63 9.01 -6.43
N GLU A 48 13.09 8.63 -5.23
CA GLU A 48 14.20 9.33 -4.58
C GLU A 48 15.56 8.77 -5.01
N THR A 49 15.67 7.45 -5.17
CA THR A 49 16.94 6.80 -5.48
C THR A 49 16.71 5.47 -6.18
N VAL A 50 17.49 5.21 -7.23
CA VAL A 50 17.57 3.91 -7.92
C VAL A 50 19.02 3.47 -7.89
N MET A 51 19.29 2.30 -7.32
CA MET A 51 20.62 1.73 -7.15
C MET A 51 20.62 0.33 -7.77
N SER A 52 21.11 0.23 -9.01
CA SER A 52 21.35 -1.06 -9.67
C SER A 52 22.61 -1.70 -9.10
N LYS A 53 22.55 -2.99 -8.74
CA LYS A 53 23.76 -3.76 -8.46
C LYS A 53 24.29 -4.34 -9.77
N ASP A 54 25.38 -3.76 -10.28
CA ASP A 54 26.12 -4.37 -11.38
C ASP A 54 26.77 -5.68 -10.87
N THR A 55 26.33 -6.80 -11.41
CA THR A 55 26.96 -8.10 -11.22
C THR A 55 27.99 -8.32 -12.33
N GLU A 56 29.15 -8.88 -12.00
CA GLU A 56 30.19 -9.23 -12.98
C GLU A 56 29.74 -10.34 -13.96
N ASP A 57 28.64 -11.03 -13.63
CA ASP A 57 28.06 -12.11 -14.43
C ASP A 57 26.84 -11.61 -15.24
N PRO A 58 26.97 -11.44 -16.56
CA PRO A 58 25.88 -10.99 -17.42
C PRO A 58 24.70 -11.97 -17.50
N GLU A 59 24.86 -13.23 -17.04
CA GLU A 59 23.75 -14.19 -16.96
C GLU A 59 22.90 -14.05 -15.69
N LYS A 60 23.37 -13.27 -14.70
CA LYS A 60 22.66 -13.04 -13.43
C LYS A 60 22.68 -11.56 -13.07
N PRO A 61 21.83 -10.72 -13.70
CA PRO A 61 21.72 -9.32 -13.32
C PRO A 61 21.36 -9.20 -11.83
N GLY A 62 22.07 -8.32 -11.13
CA GLY A 62 21.82 -8.05 -9.71
C GLY A 62 20.53 -7.29 -9.50
N ASP A 63 19.90 -7.49 -8.34
CA ASP A 63 18.68 -6.77 -8.01
C ASP A 63 18.89 -5.26 -7.94
N THR A 64 17.86 -4.51 -8.32
CA THR A 64 17.84 -3.05 -8.29
C THR A 64 17.12 -2.57 -7.04
N ASN A 65 17.82 -1.87 -6.16
CA ASN A 65 17.21 -1.22 -5.00
C ASN A 65 16.57 0.10 -5.41
N VAL A 66 15.33 0.33 -4.99
CA VAL A 66 14.57 1.54 -5.29
C VAL A 66 14.06 2.15 -3.99
N SER A 67 14.24 3.46 -3.82
CA SER A 67 13.59 4.27 -2.80
C SER A 67 12.52 5.12 -3.44
N VAL A 68 11.28 4.96 -2.98
CA VAL A 68 10.09 5.63 -3.51
C VAL A 68 9.36 6.32 -2.38
N GLN A 69 8.98 7.58 -2.61
CA GLN A 69 8.08 8.32 -1.77
C GLN A 69 6.71 8.43 -2.45
N LEU A 70 5.65 8.07 -1.74
CA LEU A 70 4.27 8.16 -2.22
C LEU A 70 3.52 9.18 -1.35
N PHE A 71 3.11 10.30 -1.94
CA PHE A 71 2.56 11.46 -1.24
C PHE A 71 3.48 11.95 -0.10
N ASP A 72 2.87 12.36 1.02
CA ASP A 72 3.56 12.85 2.22
C ASP A 72 4.06 11.73 3.15
N ASN A 73 4.01 10.46 2.71
CA ASN A 73 4.53 9.36 3.51
C ASN A 73 6.06 9.30 3.49
N PRO A 74 6.69 8.74 4.54
CA PRO A 74 8.11 8.43 4.52
C PRO A 74 8.49 7.57 3.31
N ALA A 75 9.68 7.79 2.78
CA ALA A 75 10.21 6.99 1.68
C ALA A 75 10.28 5.50 2.05
N MET A 76 9.89 4.66 1.10
CA MET A 76 9.88 3.20 1.21
C MET A 76 10.97 2.64 0.31
N THR A 77 11.79 1.75 0.85
CA THR A 77 12.87 1.10 0.11
C THR A 77 12.56 -0.38 -0.11
N PHE A 78 12.67 -0.84 -1.35
CA PHE A 78 12.51 -2.25 -1.71
C PHE A 78 13.41 -2.62 -2.89
N SER A 79 13.56 -3.92 -3.13
CA SER A 79 14.40 -4.48 -4.19
C SER A 79 13.54 -5.02 -5.32
N VAL A 80 13.86 -4.64 -6.56
CA VAL A 80 13.26 -5.17 -7.78
C VAL A 80 14.21 -6.23 -8.34
N PRO A 81 13.72 -7.43 -8.66
CA PRO A 81 14.52 -8.48 -9.27
C PRO A 81 15.27 -8.01 -10.53
N GLY A 82 16.54 -8.39 -10.64
CA GLY A 82 17.43 -7.96 -11.74
C GLY A 82 17.04 -8.47 -13.13
N ASP A 83 16.17 -9.48 -13.21
CA ASP A 83 15.59 -9.98 -14.47
C ASP A 83 14.65 -8.97 -15.15
N ILE A 84 14.27 -7.89 -14.45
CA ILE A 84 13.54 -6.76 -15.01
C ILE A 84 14.52 -5.59 -15.20
N PRO A 85 14.98 -5.33 -16.44
CA PRO A 85 15.86 -4.21 -16.71
C PRO A 85 15.21 -2.86 -16.37
N TRP A 86 15.96 -1.96 -15.74
CA TRP A 86 15.48 -0.61 -15.40
C TRP A 86 15.06 0.26 -16.60
N ASN A 87 15.50 -0.09 -17.82
CA ASN A 87 15.08 0.55 -19.06
C ASN A 87 13.81 -0.09 -19.68
N ASP A 88 13.33 -1.21 -19.15
CA ASP A 88 12.08 -1.82 -19.54
C ASP A 88 10.92 -1.07 -18.86
N PRO A 89 9.88 -0.64 -19.60
CA PRO A 89 8.66 -0.06 -19.01
C PRO A 89 8.02 -0.91 -17.90
N LYS A 90 8.21 -2.24 -17.91
CA LYS A 90 7.77 -3.14 -16.83
C LYS A 90 8.40 -2.81 -15.49
N PHE A 91 9.62 -2.26 -15.47
CA PHE A 91 10.27 -1.86 -14.24
C PHE A 91 9.47 -0.81 -13.48
N SER A 92 9.02 0.24 -14.17
CA SER A 92 8.24 1.31 -13.54
C SER A 92 6.88 0.81 -13.06
N GLU A 93 6.25 -0.11 -13.80
CA GLU A 93 5.02 -0.79 -13.39
C GLU A 93 5.22 -1.59 -12.09
N VAL A 94 6.28 -2.40 -12.01
CA VAL A 94 6.60 -3.19 -10.82
C VAL A 94 6.94 -2.30 -9.62
N VAL A 95 7.71 -1.24 -9.83
CA VAL A 95 8.02 -0.25 -8.78
C VAL A 95 6.75 0.43 -8.27
N ALA A 96 5.87 0.89 -9.17
CA ALA A 96 4.62 1.55 -8.79
C ALA A 96 3.68 0.59 -8.04
N GLN A 97 3.56 -0.66 -8.51
CA GLN A 97 2.73 -1.68 -7.87
C GLN A 97 3.23 -2.02 -6.47
N GLN A 98 4.54 -2.25 -6.33
CA GLN A 98 5.15 -2.58 -5.04
C GLN A 98 5.02 -1.41 -4.04
N ALA A 99 5.26 -0.17 -4.49
CA ALA A 99 5.07 1.02 -3.66
C ALA A 99 3.61 1.17 -3.20
N LEU A 100 2.64 0.92 -4.08
CA LEU A 100 1.21 0.97 -3.75
C LEU A 100 0.82 -0.12 -2.75
N ASP A 101 1.35 -1.33 -2.89
CA ASP A 101 1.02 -2.43 -1.98
C ASP A 101 1.61 -2.22 -0.57
N LEU A 102 2.81 -1.64 -0.48
CA LEU A 102 3.38 -1.19 0.79
C LEU A 102 2.56 -0.03 1.41
N TYR A 103 2.08 0.89 0.60
CA TYR A 103 1.21 1.97 1.06
C TYR A 103 -0.09 1.43 1.67
N LYS A 104 -0.76 0.48 0.98
CA LYS A 104 -1.99 -0.15 1.49
C LYS A 104 -1.76 -0.85 2.83
N GLN A 105 -0.65 -1.58 2.98
CA GLN A 105 -0.33 -2.25 4.24
C GLN A 105 -0.14 -1.25 5.38
N THR A 106 0.62 -0.18 5.15
CA THR A 106 0.91 0.82 6.19
C THR A 106 -0.33 1.64 6.56
N THR A 107 -1.22 1.92 5.61
CA THR A 107 -2.42 2.72 5.85
C THR A 107 -3.59 1.94 6.45
N VAL A 108 -3.70 0.64 6.15
CA VAL A 108 -4.77 -0.20 6.71
C VAL A 108 -4.50 -0.60 8.17
N VAL A 109 -3.25 -0.51 8.64
CA VAL A 109 -2.85 -0.91 10.01
C VAL A 109 -3.04 0.22 11.05
N VAL A 110 -3.37 1.44 10.65
CA VAL A 110 -3.53 2.55 11.61
C VAL A 110 -5.00 2.74 11.99
N LYS A 111 -5.44 2.06 13.05
CA LYS A 111 -6.41 2.55 14.02
C LYS A 111 -6.35 1.77 15.33
#